data_AF-A0A7C2ADI3-F1
#
_entry.id   AF-A0A7C2ADI3-F1
#
_cell.length_a   1.000
_cell.length_b   1.000
_cell.length_c   1.000
_cell.angle_alpha   90.00
_cell.angle_beta   90.00
_cell.angle_gamma   90.00
#
_symmetry.space_group_name_H-M   'P 1'
#
loop_
_entity.id
_entity.type
_entity.pdbx_description
1 polymer ?
#
loop_
_entity_poly.entity_id
_entity_poly.type
_entity_poly.pdbx_seq_one_letter_code
_entity_poly.pdbx_strand_id
1 'polypeptide(L)'
;MGDVDLAELNEARGKQIAFMGNLHTTDTMLKGSAEEVFRASKEAILSAGEGGGFILSTGDQCGLDTPYENIFAMVEAAKEYGVYDGDTGWLIRQNSGDERGKGRERGNAR
;
A
#
# COMPACT_ATOMS: atom_id res chain seq x y z
N MET A 1 -16.33 -1.40 -7.29
CA MET A 1 -15.12 -1.49 -8.13
C MET A 1 -14.95 -2.93 -8.61
N GLY A 2 -13.99 -3.22 -9.48
CA GLY A 2 -13.73 -4.58 -9.95
C GLY A 2 -12.84 -5.36 -8.97
N ASP A 3 -13.02 -6.68 -8.93
CA ASP A 3 -12.25 -7.59 -8.08
C ASP A 3 -11.12 -8.22 -8.91
N VAL A 4 -9.90 -7.71 -8.75
CA VAL A 4 -8.71 -8.20 -9.45
C VAL A 4 -7.69 -8.63 -8.42
N ASP A 5 -7.20 -9.87 -8.54
CA ASP A 5 -6.04 -10.34 -7.79
C ASP A 5 -4.76 -9.80 -8.45
N LEU A 6 -4.07 -8.91 -7.73
CA LEU A 6 -2.85 -8.28 -8.21
C LEU A 6 -1.68 -9.27 -8.37
N ALA A 7 -1.62 -10.32 -7.55
CA ALA A 7 -0.55 -11.32 -7.64
C ALA A 7 -0.73 -12.20 -8.88
N GLU A 8 -1.96 -12.67 -9.13
CA GLU A 8 -2.28 -13.44 -10.34
C GLU A 8 -2.01 -12.61 -11.61
N LEU A 9 -2.43 -11.35 -11.61
CA LEU A 9 -2.19 -10.44 -12.74
C LEU A 9 -0.69 -10.19 -12.97
N ASN A 10 0.07 -9.97 -11.91
CA ASN A 10 1.51 -9.74 -12.00
C ASN A 10 2.25 -10.97 -12.54
N GLU A 11 1.88 -12.18 -12.08
CA GLU A 11 2.41 -13.44 -12.61
C GLU A 11 2.12 -13.59 -14.11
N ALA A 12 0.88 -13.29 -14.53
CA ALA A 12 0.46 -13.50 -15.92
C ALA A 12 1.04 -12.48 -16.91
N ARG A 13 1.25 -11.22 -16.48
CA ARG A 13 1.46 -10.07 -17.38
C ARG A 13 2.45 -9.00 -16.89
N GLY A 14 2.97 -9.07 -15.66
CA GLY A 14 3.82 -8.04 -15.06
C GLY A 14 5.14 -7.76 -15.76
N LYS A 15 5.64 -8.72 -16.55
CA LYS A 15 6.84 -8.53 -17.39
C LYS A 15 6.55 -7.88 -18.75
N GLN A 16 5.29 -7.69 -19.11
CA GLN A 16 4.86 -7.22 -20.44
C GLN A 16 4.27 -5.82 -20.39
N ILE A 17 3.52 -5.52 -19.33
CA ILE A 17 2.80 -4.26 -19.16
C ILE A 17 2.91 -3.78 -17.72
N ALA A 18 2.88 -2.46 -17.55
CA ALA A 18 2.75 -1.85 -16.24
C ALA A 18 1.29 -1.81 -15.79
N PHE A 19 1.06 -1.94 -14.49
CA PHE A 19 -0.27 -1.79 -13.89
C PHE A 19 -0.30 -0.59 -12.95
N MET A 20 -1.50 -0.04 -12.79
CA MET A 20 -1.77 1.06 -11.87
C MET A 20 -3.07 0.77 -11.11
N GLY A 21 -3.05 0.97 -9.79
CA GLY A 21 -4.21 0.69 -8.93
C GLY A 21 -3.80 0.16 -7.57
N ASN A 22 -4.70 -0.47 -6.82
CA ASN A 22 -6.13 -0.68 -7.09
C ASN A 22 -7.00 -0.37 -5.86
N LEU A 23 -6.53 0.52 -4.98
CA LEU A 23 -7.18 0.81 -3.70
C LEU A 23 -8.65 1.21 -3.90
N HIS A 24 -9.54 0.59 -3.13
CA HIS A 24 -10.97 0.85 -3.24
C HIS A 24 -11.27 2.28 -2.75
N THR A 25 -11.76 3.15 -3.64
CA THR A 25 -11.95 4.58 -3.31
C THR A 25 -12.96 4.79 -2.20
N THR A 26 -14.08 4.05 -2.22
CA THR A 26 -15.11 4.21 -1.18
C THR A 26 -14.78 3.45 0.10
N ASP A 27 -14.63 2.13 0.04
CA ASP A 27 -14.56 1.32 1.27
C ASP A 27 -13.19 1.37 1.94
N THR A 28 -12.10 1.57 1.19
CA THR A 28 -10.75 1.73 1.76
C THR A 28 -10.41 3.20 1.96
N MET A 29 -10.39 4.00 0.90
CA MET A 29 -9.86 5.38 0.99
C MET A 29 -10.78 6.35 1.71
N LEU A 30 -12.10 6.30 1.48
CA LEU A 30 -13.04 7.23 2.09
C LEU A 30 -13.51 6.78 3.48
N LYS A 31 -13.90 5.50 3.61
CA LYS A 31 -14.51 4.98 4.84
C LYS A 31 -13.54 4.28 5.79
N GLY A 32 -12.39 3.83 5.28
CA GLY A 32 -11.40 3.14 6.09
C GLY A 32 -10.61 4.08 6.99
N SER A 33 -9.91 3.49 7.95
CA SER A 33 -8.90 4.16 8.77
C SER A 33 -7.57 4.29 8.04
N ALA A 34 -6.74 5.22 8.48
CA ALA A 34 -5.38 5.40 7.94
C ALA A 34 -4.55 4.11 8.02
N GLU A 35 -4.73 3.32 9.08
CA GLU A 35 -4.06 2.02 9.24
C GLU A 35 -4.52 1.00 8.18
N GLU A 36 -5.82 0.93 7.88
CA GLU A 36 -6.35 0.08 6.83
C GLU A 36 -5.86 0.49 5.46
N VAL A 37 -5.77 1.81 5.18
CA VAL A 37 -5.21 2.32 3.92
C VAL A 37 -3.74 1.99 3.80
N PHE A 38 -2.95 2.17 4.86
CA PHE A 38 -1.54 1.80 4.88
C PHE A 38 -1.36 0.31 4.60
N ARG A 39 -2.13 -0.54 5.28
CA ARG A 39 -2.09 -2.00 5.11
C ARG A 39 -2.46 -2.42 3.69
N ALA A 40 -3.57 -1.90 3.14
CA ALA A 40 -3.99 -2.20 1.79
C ALA A 40 -2.96 -1.73 0.74
N SER A 41 -2.35 -0.56 0.96
CA SER A 41 -1.30 -0.03 0.09
C SER A 41 -0.06 -0.92 0.10
N LYS A 42 0.37 -1.34 1.29
CA LYS A 42 1.47 -2.29 1.48
C LYS A 42 1.18 -3.62 0.78
N GLU A 43 -0.01 -4.19 0.98
CA GLU A 43 -0.42 -5.45 0.34
C GLU A 43 -0.37 -5.33 -1.18
N ALA A 44 -0.91 -4.25 -1.76
CA ALA A 44 -0.87 -4.02 -3.21
C ALA A 44 0.57 -3.93 -3.75
N ILE A 45 1.46 -3.22 -3.05
CA ILE A 45 2.89 -3.14 -3.43
C ILE A 45 3.56 -4.51 -3.35
N LEU A 46 3.30 -5.29 -2.30
CA LEU A 46 3.94 -6.61 -2.15
C LEU A 46 3.41 -7.62 -3.19
N SER A 47 2.15 -7.50 -3.61
CA SER A 47 1.54 -8.39 -4.59
C SER A 47 1.97 -8.09 -6.04
N ALA A 48 2.08 -6.82 -6.42
CA ALA A 48 2.34 -6.42 -7.81
C ALA A 48 3.67 -5.70 -8.04
N GLY A 49 4.36 -5.26 -6.98
CA GLY A 49 5.60 -4.50 -7.10
C GLY A 49 6.82 -5.34 -7.45
N GLU A 50 6.82 -6.65 -7.18
CA GLU A 50 7.97 -7.49 -7.48
C GLU A 50 8.26 -7.54 -8.98
N GLY A 51 9.50 -7.19 -9.36
CA GLY A 51 9.92 -7.04 -10.76
C GLY A 51 9.68 -5.64 -11.36
N GLY A 52 9.12 -4.70 -10.59
CA GLY A 52 8.80 -3.35 -11.03
C GLY A 52 7.54 -3.29 -11.91
N GLY A 53 7.25 -2.12 -12.48
CA GLY A 53 6.09 -1.95 -13.38
C GLY A 53 4.74 -1.78 -12.67
N PHE A 54 4.71 -1.66 -11.35
CA PHE A 54 3.51 -1.35 -10.60
C PHE A 54 3.51 0.10 -10.08
N ILE A 55 2.41 0.81 -10.30
CA ILE A 55 2.16 2.16 -9.78
C ILE A 55 1.04 2.06 -8.76
N LEU A 56 1.37 2.23 -7.48
CA LEU A 56 0.34 2.31 -6.44
C LEU A 56 -0.59 3.49 -6.74
N SER A 57 -1.88 3.19 -6.87
CA SER A 57 -2.92 4.18 -7.11
C SER A 57 -4.25 3.69 -6.52
N THR A 58 -5.25 4.56 -6.55
CA THR A 58 -6.64 4.19 -6.33
C THR A 58 -7.25 3.59 -7.60
N GLY A 59 -8.33 2.81 -7.46
CA GLY A 59 -9.05 2.26 -8.62
C GLY A 59 -9.83 3.30 -9.44
N ASP A 60 -10.01 4.51 -8.90
CA ASP A 60 -10.66 5.68 -9.51
C ASP A 60 -10.21 6.94 -8.73
N GLN A 61 -10.70 8.14 -9.05
CA GLN A 61 -10.39 9.37 -8.33
C GLN A 61 -10.77 9.33 -6.84
N CYS A 62 -9.96 9.97 -5.98
CA CYS A 62 -10.34 10.22 -4.59
C CYS A 62 -11.46 11.28 -4.54
N GLY A 63 -12.54 10.98 -3.80
CA GLY A 63 -13.61 11.94 -3.55
C GLY A 63 -13.16 13.10 -2.66
N LEU A 64 -13.86 14.23 -2.73
CA LEU A 64 -13.57 15.44 -1.94
C LEU A 64 -13.44 15.14 -0.44
N ASP A 65 -14.29 14.24 0.07
CA ASP A 65 -14.36 13.90 1.50
C ASP A 65 -13.35 12.82 1.93
N THR A 66 -12.45 12.39 1.03
CA THR A 66 -11.40 11.41 1.38
C THR A 66 -10.50 12.03 2.46
N PRO A 67 -10.39 11.42 3.65
CA PRO A 67 -9.59 11.99 4.73
C PRO A 67 -8.13 12.16 4.34
N TYR A 68 -7.52 13.27 4.74
CA TYR A 68 -6.12 13.55 4.41
C TYR A 68 -5.17 12.51 5.01
N GLU A 69 -5.46 12.04 6.23
CA GLU A 69 -4.69 10.98 6.88
C GLU A 69 -4.63 9.69 6.05
N ASN A 70 -5.69 9.37 5.30
CA ASN A 70 -5.74 8.20 4.43
C ASN A 70 -4.85 8.40 3.19
N ILE A 71 -4.86 9.61 2.61
CA ILE A 71 -3.95 9.97 1.51
C ILE A 71 -2.49 9.88 1.99
N PHE A 72 -2.19 10.45 3.16
CA PHE A 72 -0.85 10.39 3.73
C PHE A 72 -0.43 8.96 4.05
N ALA A 73 -1.32 8.12 4.59
CA ALA A 73 -1.04 6.71 4.86
C ALA A 73 -0.64 5.94 3.60
N MET A 74 -1.35 6.17 2.48
CA MET A 74 -0.99 5.59 1.18
C MET A 74 0.41 6.03 0.73
N VAL A 75 0.73 7.31 0.88
CA VAL A 75 2.06 7.86 0.54
C VAL A 75 3.16 7.27 1.43
N GLU A 76 2.92 7.14 2.73
CA GLU A 76 3.90 6.55 3.66
C GLU A 76 4.14 5.07 3.36
N ALA A 77 3.10 4.30 3.04
CA ALA A 77 3.26 2.92 2.58
C ALA A 77 4.10 2.83 1.30
N ALA A 78 3.87 3.73 0.33
CA ALA A 78 4.68 3.79 -0.88
C ALA A 78 6.15 4.11 -0.61
N LYS A 79 6.44 5.03 0.33
CA LYS A 79 7.82 5.35 0.72
C LYS A 79 8.51 4.20 1.45
N GLU A 80 7.77 3.44 2.27
CA GLU A 80 8.35 2.38 3.11
C GLU A 80 8.54 1.07 2.32
N TYR A 81 7.56 0.71 1.48
CA TYR A 81 7.53 -0.59 0.79
C TYR A 81 7.78 -0.51 -0.71
N GLY A 82 7.62 0.65 -1.34
CA GLY A 82 7.87 0.87 -2.76
C GLY A 82 9.34 1.15 -3.09
N VAL A 83 10.27 0.59 -2.32
CA VAL A 83 11.72 0.80 -2.48
C VAL A 83 12.33 -0.38 -3.24
N TYR A 84 13.16 -0.06 -4.23
CA TYR A 84 13.77 -1.05 -5.11
C TYR A 84 15.30 -0.97 -5.02
N ASP A 85 15.94 -2.12 -5.10
CA ASP A 85 17.38 -2.22 -5.22
C ASP A 85 17.82 -1.71 -6.59
N GLY A 86 18.75 -0.75 -6.62
CA GLY A 86 19.16 -0.06 -7.85
C GLY A 86 19.95 -0.94 -8.82
N ASP A 87 20.57 -2.02 -8.34
CA ASP A 87 21.40 -2.90 -9.17
C ASP A 87 20.56 -4.06 -9.74
N THR A 88 19.63 -4.57 -8.95
CA THR A 88 18.90 -5.79 -9.25
C THR A 88 17.43 -5.55 -9.63
N GLY A 89 16.88 -4.36 -9.32
CA GLY A 89 15.49 -3.98 -9.60
C GLY A 89 14.46 -4.71 -8.73
N TRP A 90 14.89 -5.47 -7.72
CA TRP A 90 13.99 -6.18 -6.81
C TRP A 90 13.48 -5.27 -5.71
N LEU A 91 12.27 -5.53 -5.24
CA LEU A 91 11.69 -4.84 -4.10
C LEU A 91 12.53 -5.15 -2.84
N ILE A 92 12.94 -4.13 -2.11
CA ILE A 92 13.68 -4.29 -0.86
C ILE A 92 12.69 -4.71 0.23
N ARG A 93 12.77 -5.96 0.67
CA ARG A 93 11.90 -6.47 1.75
C ARG A 93 12.38 -5.94 3.10
N GLN A 94 11.51 -5.21 3.80
CA GLN A 94 11.75 -4.81 5.19
C GLN A 94 11.62 -6.03 6.11
N ASN A 95 12.51 -6.16 7.10
CA ASN A 95 12.45 -7.24 8.09
C ASN A 95 11.11 -7.20 8.84
N SER A 96 10.48 -8.36 9.00
CA SER A 96 9.14 -8.59 9.58
C SER A 96 9.06 -8.36 11.11
N GLY A 97 9.79 -7.38 11.65
CA GLY A 97 9.86 -7.05 13.08
C GLY A 97 9.19 -5.72 13.47
N ASP A 98 8.26 -5.21 12.66
CA ASP A 98 7.63 -3.91 12.91
C ASP A 98 6.54 -3.99 14.01
N GLU A 99 6.97 -4.02 15.28
CA GLU A 99 6.10 -3.86 16.46
C GLU A 99 5.73 -2.39 16.76
N ARG A 100 5.52 -1.53 15.75
CA ARG A 100 5.09 -0.12 15.95
C ARG A 100 3.62 0.05 16.40
N GLY A 101 3.08 -0.91 17.15
CA GLY A 101 1.72 -0.89 17.71
C GLY A 101 1.62 -0.99 19.24
N LYS A 102 2.73 -1.15 19.99
CA LYS A 102 2.66 -1.13 21.46
C LYS A 102 2.67 0.31 21.96
N GLY A 103 1.46 0.86 22.13
CA GLY A 103 1.21 2.18 22.69
C GLY A 103 2.00 2.41 23.97
N ARG A 104 2.68 3.56 24.05
CA ARG A 104 3.19 4.11 25.30
C ARG A 104 1.99 4.49 26.17
N GLU A 105 1.50 3.56 26.99
CA GLU A 105 0.69 3.91 28.15
C GLU A 105 1.57 4.70 29.12
N ARG A 106 1.47 6.02 29.03
CA ARG A 106 1.81 6.92 30.15
C ARG A 106 0.68 6.81 31.17
N GLY A 107 0.75 5.80 32.03
CA GLY A 107 -0.09 5.66 33.22
C GLY A 107 0.62 6.21 34.45
N ASN A 108 0.38 7.49 34.74
CA ASN A 108 0.60 8.09 36.05
C ASN A 108 -0.46 7.53 37.03
N ALA A 109 -0.04 7.06 38.22
CA ALA A 109 -0.69 7.21 39.53
C ALA A 109 -0.43 6.01 40.46
N ARG A 110 0.49 6.17 41.41
CA ARG A 110 0.26 6.23 42.86
C ARG A 110 1.58 6.20 43.62
#